data_AF-A0A523IJH7-F1
#
_entry.id   AF-A0A523IJH7-F1
#
_cell.length_a   1.000
_cell.length_b   1.000
_cell.length_c   1.000
_cell.angle_alpha   90.00
_cell.angle_beta   90.00
_cell.angle_gamma   90.00
#
_symmetry.space_group_name_H-M   'P 1'
#
loop_
_entity.id
_entity.type
_entity.pdbx_description
1 polymer ?
#
loop_
_entity_poly.entity_id
_entity_poly.type
_entity_poly.pdbx_seq_one_letter_code
_entity_poly.pdbx_strand_id
1 'polypeptide(L)'
;MFDYINFKIKCPNCKYNIDGFQSKDGPCDLEKLEYWQVKRFYSSCSRCSTWIEYVLPKEAQRKMPISEYKRTISKIGDEDEQS
;
A
#
# COMPACT_ATOMS: atom_id res chain seq x y z
N MET A 1 -10.71 -10.99 5.11
CA MET A 1 -9.59 -10.98 6.07
C MET A 1 -8.35 -10.44 5.36
N PHE A 2 -7.32 -9.99 6.08
CA PHE A 2 -6.10 -9.37 5.52
C PHE A 2 -4.93 -9.60 6.48
N ASP A 3 -3.71 -9.35 6.02
CA ASP A 3 -2.49 -9.31 6.85
C ASP A 3 -1.98 -7.87 6.97
N TYR A 4 -1.25 -7.57 8.05
CA TYR A 4 -0.55 -6.31 8.25
C TYR A 4 0.83 -6.37 7.63
N ILE A 5 1.26 -5.27 7.00
CA ILE A 5 2.57 -5.15 6.39
C ILE A 5 3.45 -4.23 7.23
N ASN A 6 4.62 -4.71 7.63
CA ASN A 6 5.64 -3.95 8.34
C ASN A 6 6.33 -2.96 7.39
N PHE A 7 5.62 -1.89 7.03
CA PHE A 7 6.09 -0.87 6.12
C PHE A 7 5.56 0.50 6.52
N LYS A 8 6.40 1.53 6.39
CA LYS A 8 6.07 2.91 6.75
C LYS A 8 6.61 3.87 5.71
N ILE A 9 5.81 4.86 5.35
CA ILE A 9 6.22 5.94 4.44
C ILE A 9 5.61 7.27 4.84
N LYS A 10 6.15 8.34 4.26
CA LYS A 10 5.44 9.63 4.20
C LYS A 10 4.42 9.58 3.08
N CYS A 11 3.20 10.03 3.37
CA CYS A 11 2.17 10.25 2.37
C CYS A 11 2.74 11.12 1.25
N PRO A 12 2.69 10.69 -0.03
CA PRO A 12 3.23 11.48 -1.12
C PRO A 12 2.52 12.83 -1.28
N ASN A 13 1.23 12.89 -0.91
CA ASN A 13 0.38 14.08 -0.96
C ASN A 13 0.62 15.03 0.23
N CYS A 14 0.24 14.62 1.46
CA CYS A 14 0.26 15.52 2.63
C CYS A 14 1.46 15.35 3.58
N LYS A 15 2.42 14.48 3.24
CA LYS A 15 3.62 14.14 4.04
C LYS A 15 3.34 13.57 5.45
N TYR A 16 2.09 13.28 5.79
CA TYR A 16 1.73 12.57 7.03
C TYR A 16 2.34 11.17 7.06
N ASN A 17 2.69 10.65 8.24
CA ASN A 17 3.19 9.29 8.37
C ASN A 17 2.07 8.30 8.09
N ILE A 18 2.33 7.35 7.19
CA ILE A 18 1.43 6.23 6.92
C ILE A 18 2.12 4.99 7.42
N ASP A 19 1.49 4.35 8.38
CA ASP A 19 1.72 2.99 8.80
C ASP A 19 0.43 2.17 8.57
N GLY A 20 0.43 0.89 8.98
CA GLY A 20 -0.76 0.05 8.87
C GLY A 20 -1.10 -0.35 7.44
N PHE A 21 -0.09 -0.57 6.59
CA PHE A 21 -0.31 -1.20 5.29
C PHE A 21 -0.91 -2.60 5.48
N GLN A 22 -1.74 -3.00 4.52
CA GLN A 22 -2.45 -4.27 4.52
C GLN A 22 -2.26 -5.01 3.21
N SER A 23 -2.36 -6.33 3.24
CA SER A 23 -2.37 -7.18 2.05
C SER A 23 -3.44 -8.25 2.14
N LYS A 24 -3.92 -8.70 0.98
CA LYS A 24 -4.76 -9.89 0.81
C LYS A 24 -4.03 -11.02 0.07
N ASP A 25 -2.74 -10.83 -0.21
CA ASP A 25 -1.92 -11.79 -0.95
C ASP A 25 -1.17 -12.77 -0.02
N GLY A 26 -1.26 -12.56 1.30
CA GLY A 26 -0.71 -13.46 2.32
C GLY A 26 -1.74 -14.50 2.81
N PRO A 27 -1.47 -15.18 3.94
CA PRO A 27 -2.39 -16.14 4.56
C PRO A 27 -3.74 -15.50 4.96
N CYS A 28 -3.79 -14.18 5.07
CA CYS A 28 -4.94 -13.40 5.50
C CYS A 28 -5.35 -13.68 6.95
N ASP A 29 -4.42 -14.03 7.83
CA ASP A 29 -4.64 -14.46 9.23
C ASP A 29 -4.34 -13.35 10.26
N LEU A 30 -4.41 -12.08 9.83
CA LEU A 30 -4.03 -10.91 10.64
C LEU A 30 -2.56 -10.95 11.09
N GLU A 31 -1.71 -11.67 10.34
CA GLU A 31 -0.29 -11.76 10.63
C GLU A 31 0.42 -10.44 10.29
N LYS A 32 1.63 -10.27 10.84
CA LYS A 32 2.53 -9.19 10.44
C LYS A 32 3.57 -9.76 9.48
N LEU A 33 3.52 -9.32 8.24
CA LEU A 33 4.43 -9.73 7.18
C LEU A 33 5.33 -8.56 6.75
N GLU A 34 6.47 -8.88 6.19
CA GLU A 34 7.33 -7.93 5.50
C GLU A 34 6.81 -7.65 4.09
N TYR A 35 7.05 -6.44 3.57
CA TYR A 35 6.50 -6.03 2.27
C TYR A 35 6.95 -6.93 1.10
N TRP A 36 8.11 -7.59 1.21
CA TRP A 36 8.62 -8.52 0.21
C TRP A 36 8.01 -9.92 0.26
N GLN A 37 7.15 -10.21 1.24
CA GLN A 37 6.46 -11.49 1.37
C GLN A 37 5.13 -11.51 0.60
N VAL A 38 4.68 -10.37 0.07
CA VAL A 38 3.40 -10.23 -0.64
C VAL A 38 3.60 -9.57 -2.00
N LYS A 39 2.74 -9.87 -2.96
CA LYS A 39 2.82 -9.27 -4.31
C LYS A 39 2.19 -7.89 -4.36
N ARG A 40 1.20 -7.63 -3.51
CA ARG A 40 0.48 -6.37 -3.43
C ARG A 40 0.22 -6.02 -1.98
N PHE A 41 0.33 -4.74 -1.66
CA PHE A 41 -0.13 -4.21 -0.39
C PHE A 41 -0.52 -2.74 -0.53
N TYR A 42 -1.38 -2.28 0.36
CA TYR A 42 -2.01 -0.97 0.24
C TYR A 42 -2.30 -0.33 1.59
N SER A 43 -2.48 0.98 1.60
CA SER A 43 -2.98 1.74 2.74
C SER A 43 -3.66 3.01 2.25
N SER A 44 -4.52 3.59 3.08
CA SER A 44 -5.05 4.93 2.89
C SER A 44 -4.44 5.89 3.91
N CYS A 45 -4.11 7.11 3.46
CA CYS A 45 -3.67 8.14 4.38
C CYS A 45 -4.85 8.62 5.23
N SER A 46 -4.79 8.40 6.54
CA SER A 46 -5.84 8.86 7.48
C SER A 46 -6.06 10.37 7.50
N ARG A 47 -5.09 11.16 7.02
CA ARG A 47 -5.18 12.64 7.01
C ARG A 47 -5.82 13.22 5.75
N CYS A 48 -5.59 12.62 4.59
CA CYS A 48 -6.00 13.22 3.30
C CYS A 48 -6.65 12.22 2.34
N SER A 49 -7.01 11.05 2.85
CA SER A 49 -7.72 9.98 2.13
C SER A 49 -7.01 9.51 0.85
N THR A 50 -5.72 9.83 0.69
CA THR A 50 -4.92 9.36 -0.44
C THR A 50 -4.69 7.86 -0.31
N TRP A 51 -5.21 7.09 -1.26
CA TRP A 51 -4.96 5.67 -1.44
C TRP A 51 -3.57 5.45 -2.04
N ILE A 52 -2.84 4.50 -1.49
CA ILE A 52 -1.50 4.13 -1.95
C ILE A 52 -1.46 2.62 -2.05
N GLU A 53 -1.12 2.13 -3.23
CA GLU A 53 -0.95 0.71 -3.51
C GLU A 53 0.45 0.46 -4.07
N TYR A 54 1.08 -0.60 -3.59
CA TYR A 54 2.34 -1.13 -4.11
C TYR A 54 2.09 -2.48 -4.73
N VAL A 55 2.63 -2.69 -5.93
CA VAL A 55 2.56 -3.95 -6.66
C VAL A 55 3.97 -4.37 -7.08
N LEU A 56 4.38 -5.54 -6.63
CA LEU A 56 5.62 -6.18 -7.05
C LEU A 56 5.51 -6.58 -8.52
N PRO A 57 6.51 -6.29 -9.37
CA PRO A 57 6.54 -6.77 -10.75
C PRO A 57 6.44 -8.29 -10.81
N LYS A 58 5.69 -8.85 -11.78
CA LYS A 58 5.44 -10.30 -11.89
C LYS A 58 6.72 -11.14 -11.97
N GLU A 59 7.81 -10.57 -12.47
CA GLU A 59 9.09 -11.27 -12.70
C GLU A 59 9.98 -11.31 -11.45
N ALA A 60 9.61 -10.58 -10.39
CA ALA A 60 10.37 -10.55 -9.17
C ALA A 60 10.11 -11.81 -8.32
N GLN A 61 11.15 -12.62 -8.13
CA GLN A 61 11.12 -13.81 -7.28
C GLN A 61 11.96 -13.67 -6.01
N ARG A 62 12.38 -12.45 -5.69
CA ARG A 62 13.28 -12.15 -4.56
C ARG A 62 12.87 -10.89 -3.84
N LYS A 63 13.42 -10.71 -2.63
CA LYS A 63 13.39 -9.42 -1.94
C LYS A 63 14.00 -8.34 -2.82
N MET A 64 13.19 -7.35 -3.16
CA MET A 64 13.58 -6.17 -3.94
C MET A 64 13.41 -4.92 -3.10
N PRO A 65 14.22 -3.87 -3.33
CA PRO A 65 14.00 -2.59 -2.68
C PRO A 65 12.64 -2.01 -3.09
N ILE A 66 12.01 -1.24 -2.20
CA ILE A 66 10.66 -0.73 -2.44
C ILE A 66 10.57 0.21 -3.66
N SER A 67 11.68 0.81 -4.09
CA SER A 67 11.76 1.64 -5.29
C SER A 67 11.35 0.90 -6.57
N GLU A 68 11.49 -0.43 -6.57
CA GLU A 68 11.20 -1.29 -7.73
C GLU A 68 9.73 -1.71 -7.79
N TYR A 69 8.95 -1.43 -6.74
CA TYR A 69 7.52 -1.72 -6.72
C TYR A 69 6.79 -0.65 -7.52
N LYS A 70 5.87 -1.08 -8.38
CA LYS A 70 4.95 -0.15 -9.02
C LYS A 70 4.05 0.45 -7.95
N ARG A 71 4.13 1.76 -7.78
CA ARG A 71 3.30 2.52 -6.82
C ARG A 71 2.20 3.26 -7.55
N THR A 72 0.95 3.00 -7.16
CA THR A 72 -0.23 3.74 -7.61
C THR A 72 -0.70 4.66 -6.48
N ILE A 73 -1.09 5.88 -6.81
CA ILE A 73 -1.60 6.88 -5.87
C ILE A 73 -2.92 7.40 -6.42
N SER A 74 -3.99 7.35 -5.62
CA SER A 74 -5.32 7.85 -5.99
C SER A 74 -5.91 8.66 -4.85
N LYS A 75 -6.54 9.80 -5.14
CA LYS A 75 -7.32 10.52 -4.12
C LYS A 75 -8.72 9.90 -4.06
N ILE A 76 -9.13 9.46 -2.88
CA ILE A 76 -10.51 9.06 -2.64
C ILE A 76 -11.27 10.36 -2.34
N GLY A 77 -11.98 10.92 -3.33
CA GLY A 77 -12.75 12.17 -3.18
C GLY A 77 -12.84 13.11 -4.40
N ASP A 78 -12.43 12.70 -5.61
CA ASP A 78 -12.58 13.51 -6.84
C ASP A 78 -13.76 13.01 -7.74
N GLU A 79 -14.83 12.48 -7.13
CA GLU A 79 -16.07 12.10 -7.82
C GLU A 79 -17.27 12.63 -7.02
N ASP A 80 -17.59 13.92 -7.17
CA ASP A 80 -18.94 14.50 -6.95
C ASP A 80 -18.91 15.99 -7.34
N GLU A 81 -18.87 16.30 -8.64
CA GLU A 81 -19.50 17.50 -9.22
C GLU A 81 -19.56 17.39 -10.76
N GLN A 82 -20.44 16.55 -11.28
CA GLN A 82 -21.09 16.83 -12.56
C GLN A 82 -22.52 17.26 -12.21
N SER A 83 -22.67 18.57 -12.03
CA SER A 83 -23.96 19.29 -11.98
C SER A 83 -24.67 19.23 -13.33
#